data_AF-A0A7L4PM36-F1
#
_entry.id   AF-A0A7L4PM36-F1
#
_cell.length_a   1.000
_cell.length_b   1.000
_cell.length_c   1.000
_cell.angle_alpha   90.00
_cell.angle_beta   90.00
_cell.angle_gamma   90.00
#
_symmetry.space_group_name_H-M   'P 1'
#
loop_
_entity.id
_entity.type
_entity.pdbx_description
1 polymer ?
#
loop_
_entity_poly.entity_id
_entity_poly.type
_entity_poly.pdbx_seq_one_letter_code
_entity_poly.pdbx_strand_id
1 'polypeptide(L)'
;MTIHWADVVAEKLADQGPQTLATGITPSGPVHIGNMREVMTAEAVYRALLDRGAEARLIYIADNYDRLRRLYPFLPQSFQEHVGKPLSEIPCPDGCCESYAEHFLRPFLESMRRLGIEPEVLRADQLYKEGRYLEATKTALVKRDEIARILKEVSG
;
A
#
# COMPACT_ATOMS: atom_id res chain seq x y z
N MET A 1 -11.87 -0.57 -32.72
CA MET A 1 -11.12 -0.98 -31.51
C MET A 1 -12.12 -1.48 -30.49
N THR A 2 -11.82 -2.58 -29.81
CA THR A 2 -12.64 -3.06 -28.69
C THR A 2 -12.33 -2.19 -27.48
N ILE A 3 -13.35 -1.60 -26.85
CA ILE A 3 -13.19 -0.80 -25.63
C ILE A 3 -12.98 -1.76 -24.46
N HIS A 4 -11.85 -1.64 -23.78
CA HIS A 4 -11.53 -2.41 -22.57
C HIS A 4 -12.13 -1.72 -21.33
N TRP A 5 -12.35 -2.46 -20.23
CA TRP A 5 -12.92 -1.88 -19.00
C TRP A 5 -12.06 -0.75 -18.43
N ALA A 6 -10.74 -0.83 -18.60
CA ALA A 6 -9.80 0.19 -18.15
C ALA A 6 -9.97 1.49 -18.94
N ASP A 7 -10.26 1.42 -20.24
CA ASP A 7 -10.52 2.59 -21.08
C ASP A 7 -11.77 3.32 -20.63
N VAL A 8 -12.83 2.59 -20.24
CA VAL A 8 -14.07 3.17 -19.71
C VAL A 8 -13.83 3.91 -18.40
N VAL A 9 -12.95 3.39 -17.54
CA VAL A 9 -12.58 4.07 -16.29
C VAL A 9 -11.72 5.29 -16.60
N ALA A 10 -10.71 5.15 -17.46
CA ALA A 10 -9.83 6.24 -17.85
C ALA A 10 -10.58 7.39 -18.51
N GLU A 11 -11.58 7.11 -19.36
CA GLU A 11 -12.44 8.13 -19.98
C GLU A 11 -13.16 8.99 -18.95
N LYS A 12 -13.67 8.38 -17.87
CA LYS A 12 -14.35 9.13 -16.79
C LYS A 12 -13.39 10.01 -15.99
N LEU A 13 -12.12 9.62 -15.91
CA LEU A 13 -11.11 10.27 -15.07
C LEU A 13 -10.28 11.31 -15.84
N ALA A 14 -10.09 11.14 -17.15
CA ALA A 14 -9.17 11.94 -17.97
C ALA A 14 -9.47 13.45 -17.92
N ASP A 15 -10.75 13.81 -17.85
CA ASP A 15 -11.17 15.22 -17.84
C ASP A 15 -11.21 15.84 -16.42
N GLN A 16 -10.83 15.08 -15.38
CA GLN A 16 -10.85 15.53 -13.98
C GLN A 16 -9.50 16.09 -13.50
N GLY A 17 -8.54 16.30 -14.40
CA GLY A 17 -7.20 16.77 -14.10
C GLY A 17 -6.21 15.64 -13.76
N PRO A 18 -5.05 15.97 -13.17
CA PRO A 18 -4.02 14.97 -12.85
C PRO A 18 -4.53 13.88 -11.91
N GLN A 19 -4.30 12.63 -12.27
CA GLN A 19 -4.79 11.46 -11.53
C GLN A 19 -3.68 10.81 -10.69
N THR A 20 -4.00 10.34 -9.49
CA THR A 20 -3.11 9.48 -8.71
C THR A 20 -3.82 8.17 -8.40
N LEU A 21 -3.29 7.09 -8.96
CA LEU A 21 -3.77 5.74 -8.72
C LEU A 21 -2.93 5.14 -7.60
N ALA A 22 -3.60 4.75 -6.53
CA ALA A 22 -2.97 4.22 -5.33
C ALA A 22 -3.33 2.76 -5.14
N THR A 23 -2.32 1.98 -4.77
CA THR A 23 -2.43 0.59 -4.34
C THR A 23 -1.61 0.41 -3.08
N GLY A 24 -1.86 -0.63 -2.30
CA GLY A 24 -1.07 -0.84 -1.10
C GLY A 24 -1.17 -2.21 -0.50
N ILE A 25 -0.23 -2.52 0.39
CA ILE A 25 -0.31 -3.70 1.22
C ILE A 25 0.40 -3.50 2.56
N THR A 26 -0.09 -4.18 3.58
CA THR A 26 0.69 -4.47 4.77
C THR A 26 1.61 -5.68 4.50
N PRO A 27 2.96 -5.55 4.55
CA PRO A 27 3.91 -6.65 4.34
C PRO A 27 4.01 -7.55 5.59
N SER A 28 2.87 -8.07 6.06
CA SER A 28 2.76 -8.86 7.29
C SER A 28 3.11 -10.34 7.12
N GLY A 29 3.45 -10.78 5.91
CA GLY A 29 3.76 -12.16 5.56
C GLY A 29 3.89 -12.33 4.03
N PRO A 30 3.98 -13.57 3.54
CA PRO A 30 4.15 -13.84 2.11
C PRO A 30 3.06 -13.18 1.25
N VAL A 31 3.47 -12.38 0.28
CA VAL A 31 2.55 -11.69 -0.63
C VAL A 31 2.06 -12.67 -1.70
N HIS A 32 0.75 -12.89 -1.79
CA HIS A 32 0.13 -13.79 -2.75
C HIS A 32 -0.43 -13.10 -4.00
N ILE A 33 -0.79 -13.88 -5.02
CA ILE A 33 -1.35 -13.38 -6.30
C ILE A 33 -2.58 -12.49 -6.15
N GLY A 34 -3.39 -12.68 -5.10
CA GLY A 34 -4.53 -11.81 -4.79
C GLY A 34 -4.12 -10.34 -4.60
N ASN A 35 -2.95 -10.06 -4.03
CA ASN A 35 -2.46 -8.69 -3.84
C ASN A 35 -1.98 -8.09 -5.16
N MET A 36 -1.42 -8.93 -6.05
CA MET A 36 -1.06 -8.51 -7.40
C MET A 36 -2.28 -8.05 -8.20
N ARG A 37 -3.47 -8.63 -7.96
CA ARG A 37 -4.69 -8.20 -8.65
C ARG A 37 -5.01 -6.72 -8.41
N GLU A 38 -4.82 -6.22 -7.19
CA GLU A 38 -5.02 -4.79 -6.89
C GLU A 38 -4.07 -3.92 -7.72
N VAL A 39 -2.78 -4.27 -7.71
CA VAL A 39 -1.74 -3.61 -8.51
C VAL A 39 -2.09 -3.60 -10.00
N MET A 40 -2.38 -4.77 -10.57
CA MET A 40 -2.72 -4.92 -11.99
C MET A 40 -3.97 -4.11 -12.38
N THR A 41 -4.93 -3.96 -11.46
CA THR A 41 -6.15 -3.19 -11.73
C THR A 41 -5.83 -1.70 -11.84
N ALA A 42 -5.07 -1.15 -10.89
CA ALA A 42 -4.64 0.24 -10.94
C ALA A 42 -3.71 0.49 -12.14
N GLU A 43 -2.80 -0.45 -12.42
CA GLU A 43 -1.85 -0.35 -13.52
C GLU A 43 -2.54 -0.31 -14.89
N ALA A 44 -3.57 -1.13 -15.11
CA ALA A 44 -4.32 -1.12 -16.36
C ALA A 44 -5.03 0.22 -16.59
N VAL A 45 -5.62 0.81 -15.55
CA VAL A 45 -6.24 2.14 -15.63
C VAL A 45 -5.18 3.23 -15.81
N TYR A 46 -4.04 3.11 -15.14
CA TYR A 46 -2.90 4.02 -15.29
C TYR A 46 -2.41 4.07 -16.74
N ARG A 47 -2.17 2.91 -17.38
CA ARG A 47 -1.81 2.86 -18.81
C ARG A 47 -2.90 3.46 -19.70
N ALA A 48 -4.16 3.10 -19.47
CA ALA A 48 -5.27 3.65 -20.25
C ALA A 48 -5.39 5.19 -20.14
N LEU A 49 -5.03 5.77 -18.98
CA LEU A 49 -4.93 7.22 -18.80
C LEU A 49 -3.77 7.81 -19.61
N LEU A 50 -2.59 7.19 -19.54
CA LEU A 50 -1.42 7.64 -20.31
C LEU A 50 -1.66 7.56 -21.82
N ASP A 51 -2.28 6.49 -22.31
CA ASP A 51 -2.60 6.29 -23.73
C ASP A 51 -3.57 7.37 -24.25
N ARG A 52 -4.32 8.02 -23.35
CA ARG A 52 -5.20 9.16 -23.64
C ARG A 52 -4.54 10.52 -23.46
N GLY A 53 -3.26 10.56 -23.08
CA GLY A 53 -2.52 11.79 -22.82
C GLY A 53 -2.86 12.48 -21.50
N ALA A 54 -3.53 11.79 -20.58
CA ALA A 54 -3.80 12.33 -19.25
C ALA A 54 -2.54 12.30 -18.37
N GLU A 55 -2.39 13.28 -17.48
CA GLU A 55 -1.36 13.25 -16.45
C GLU A 55 -1.78 12.28 -15.34
N ALA A 56 -0.95 11.26 -15.10
CA ALA A 56 -1.24 10.26 -14.07
C ALA A 56 0.03 9.83 -13.32
N ARG A 57 -0.15 9.46 -12.04
CA ARG A 57 0.86 8.82 -11.19
C ARG A 57 0.33 7.50 -10.67
N LEU A 58 1.19 6.49 -10.62
CA LEU A 58 0.91 5.21 -9.97
C LEU A 58 1.76 5.11 -8.71
N ILE A 59 1.11 5.03 -7.55
CA ILE A 59 1.78 4.88 -6.26
C ILE A 59 1.47 3.53 -5.62
N TYR A 60 2.45 2.98 -4.93
CA TYR A 60 2.34 1.77 -4.14
C TYR A 60 2.72 2.06 -2.69
N ILE A 61 1.78 1.91 -1.77
CA ILE A 61 1.95 2.22 -0.36
C ILE A 61 2.24 0.91 0.38
N ALA A 62 3.47 0.77 0.88
CA ALA A 62 3.84 -0.29 1.80
C ALA A 62 3.49 0.15 3.23
N ASP A 63 2.44 -0.42 3.81
CA ASP A 63 2.00 -0.20 5.20
C ASP A 63 2.90 -0.95 6.18
N ASN A 64 4.21 -0.75 6.07
CA ASN A 64 5.24 -1.37 6.90
C ASN A 64 5.31 -0.80 8.33
N TYR A 65 4.48 0.19 8.66
CA TYR A 65 4.36 0.73 10.01
C TYR A 65 3.19 0.11 10.80
N ASP A 66 2.41 -0.76 10.16
CA ASP A 66 1.47 -1.61 10.88
C ASP A 66 2.18 -2.49 11.91
N ARG A 67 1.45 -2.87 12.96
CA ARG A 67 1.97 -3.77 13.98
C ARG A 67 1.91 -5.24 13.56
N LEU A 68 2.89 -6.03 13.98
CA LEU A 68 2.74 -7.49 13.98
C LEU A 68 1.59 -7.89 14.92
N ARG A 69 0.46 -8.32 14.35
CA ARG A 69 -0.80 -8.52 15.11
C ARG A 69 -0.75 -9.73 16.05
N ARG A 70 -0.01 -10.76 15.67
CA ARG A 70 0.14 -12.04 16.39
C ARG A 70 1.37 -12.77 15.89
N LEU A 71 1.81 -13.78 16.63
CA LEU A 71 2.79 -14.73 16.14
C LEU A 71 2.12 -15.64 15.09
N TYR A 72 2.60 -15.59 13.85
CA TYR A 72 2.10 -16.45 12.78
C TYR A 72 2.82 -17.80 12.77
N PRO A 73 2.18 -18.88 12.28
CA PRO A 73 2.77 -20.23 12.30
C PRO A 73 4.10 -20.38 11.53
N PHE A 74 4.36 -19.51 10.55
CA PHE A 74 5.60 -19.52 9.77
C PHE A 74 6.77 -18.82 10.49
N LEU A 75 6.56 -18.22 11.66
CA LEU A 75 7.59 -17.53 12.42
C LEU A 75 8.07 -18.39 13.59
N PRO A 76 9.37 -18.30 13.96
CA PRO A 76 9.89 -18.96 15.14
C PRO A 76 9.32 -18.33 16.42
N GLN A 77 9.23 -19.11 17.50
CA GLN A 77 8.66 -18.67 18.78
C GLN A 77 9.34 -17.43 19.37
N SER A 78 10.61 -17.19 19.04
CA SER A 78 11.34 -15.97 19.42
C SER A 78 10.63 -14.69 18.96
N PHE A 79 9.87 -14.72 17.87
CA PHE A 79 9.14 -13.54 17.38
C PHE A 79 7.94 -13.13 18.23
N GLN A 80 7.59 -13.91 19.25
CA GLN A 80 6.53 -13.56 20.20
C GLN A 80 6.81 -12.21 20.87
N GLU A 81 8.07 -11.87 21.15
CA GLU A 81 8.45 -10.58 21.75
C GLU A 81 8.28 -9.37 20.82
N HIS A 82 8.11 -9.63 19.52
CA HIS A 82 7.93 -8.61 18.50
C HIS A 82 6.46 -8.32 18.19
N VAL A 83 5.53 -9.10 18.73
CA VAL A 83 4.08 -8.85 18.59
C VAL A 83 3.75 -7.46 19.16
N GLY A 84 3.03 -6.67 18.36
CA GLY A 84 2.68 -5.28 18.68
C GLY A 84 3.67 -4.23 18.17
N LYS A 85 4.89 -4.61 17.77
CA LYS A 85 5.88 -3.69 17.19
C LYS A 85 5.59 -3.43 15.69
N PRO A 86 5.96 -2.26 15.14
CA PRO A 86 5.87 -1.98 13.70
C PRO A 86 6.68 -2.97 12.86
N LEU A 87 6.15 -3.45 11.72
CA LEU A 87 6.83 -4.43 10.87
C LEU A 87 8.20 -3.95 10.35
N SER A 88 8.37 -2.65 10.15
CA SER A 88 9.62 -1.99 9.78
C SER A 88 10.69 -2.02 10.89
N GLU A 89 10.30 -2.24 12.15
CA GLU A 89 11.18 -2.25 13.33
C GLU A 89 11.47 -3.65 13.86
N ILE A 90 10.92 -4.69 13.20
CA ILE A 90 11.14 -6.09 13.53
C ILE A 90 12.29 -6.62 12.68
N PRO A 91 13.23 -7.40 13.23
CA PRO A 91 14.32 -7.99 12.45
C PRO A 91 13.79 -8.94 11.36
N CYS A 92 14.53 -9.06 10.27
CA CYS A 92 14.25 -10.04 9.23
C CYS A 92 14.28 -11.47 9.81
N PRO A 93 13.23 -12.31 9.60
CA PRO A 93 13.20 -13.70 10.08
C PRO A 93 14.41 -14.53 9.63
N ASP A 94 14.91 -14.27 8.42
CA ASP A 94 16.01 -15.02 7.80
C ASP A 94 17.36 -14.27 7.84
N GLY A 95 17.39 -13.07 8.44
CA GLY A 95 18.61 -12.24 8.49
C GLY A 95 19.13 -11.73 7.13
N CYS A 96 18.35 -11.85 6.05
CA CYS A 96 18.79 -11.54 4.68
C CYS A 96 18.50 -10.10 4.20
N CYS A 97 17.90 -9.27 5.05
CA CYS A 97 17.55 -7.88 4.78
C CYS A 97 17.32 -7.11 6.09
N GLU A 98 17.04 -5.82 5.98
CA GLU A 98 17.01 -4.86 7.10
C GLU A 98 15.89 -5.13 8.11
N SER A 99 14.71 -5.55 7.65
CA SER A 99 13.55 -5.75 8.51
C SER A 99 12.64 -6.88 8.04
N TYR A 100 11.70 -7.25 8.90
CA TYR A 100 10.57 -8.13 8.60
C TYR A 100 9.76 -7.60 7.41
N ALA A 101 9.48 -6.29 7.38
CA ALA A 101 8.77 -5.69 6.26
C ALA A 101 9.52 -5.88 4.94
N GLU A 102 10.83 -5.64 4.91
CA GLU A 102 11.65 -5.84 3.70
C GLU A 102 11.69 -7.28 3.23
N HIS A 103 11.67 -8.22 4.18
CA HIS A 103 11.71 -9.65 3.88
C HIS A 103 10.55 -10.05 2.96
N PHE A 104 9.35 -9.55 3.25
CA PHE A 104 8.15 -9.87 2.46
C PHE A 104 7.91 -8.92 1.29
N LEU A 105 8.33 -7.65 1.40
CA LEU A 105 8.07 -6.65 0.38
C LEU A 105 9.01 -6.77 -0.83
N ARG A 106 10.31 -6.97 -0.61
CA ARG A 106 11.32 -6.99 -1.69
C ARG A 106 11.01 -7.99 -2.81
N PRO A 107 10.63 -9.26 -2.53
CA PRO A 107 10.27 -10.21 -3.59
C PRO A 107 9.03 -9.77 -4.40
N PHE A 108 8.10 -9.07 -3.76
CA PHE A 108 6.90 -8.57 -4.42
C PHE A 108 7.22 -7.40 -5.35
N LEU A 109 8.01 -6.42 -4.89
CA LEU A 109 8.49 -5.32 -5.74
C LEU A 109 9.26 -5.83 -6.95
N GLU A 110 10.12 -6.83 -6.75
CA GLU A 110 10.86 -7.47 -7.84
C GLU A 110 9.92 -8.17 -8.84
N SER A 111 8.85 -8.80 -8.35
CA SER A 111 7.84 -9.42 -9.21
C SER A 111 7.09 -8.39 -10.04
N MET A 112 6.73 -7.23 -9.47
CA MET A 112 6.13 -6.12 -10.22
C MET A 112 7.07 -5.60 -11.31
N ARG A 113 8.34 -5.38 -10.98
CA ARG A 113 9.37 -4.94 -11.94
C ARG A 113 9.52 -5.91 -13.11
N ARG A 114 9.50 -7.22 -12.84
CA ARG A 114 9.55 -8.26 -13.89
C ARG A 114 8.34 -8.26 -14.83
N LEU A 115 7.20 -7.73 -14.37
CA LEU A 115 6.00 -7.54 -15.18
C LEU A 115 5.96 -6.17 -15.89
N GLY A 116 6.99 -5.34 -15.73
CA GLY A 116 7.05 -3.99 -16.28
C GLY A 116 6.16 -3.00 -15.53
N ILE A 117 5.90 -3.25 -14.25
CA ILE A 117 5.07 -2.41 -13.38
C ILE A 117 6.00 -1.66 -12.43
N GLU A 118 6.09 -0.34 -12.59
CA GLU A 118 7.04 0.51 -11.87
C GLU A 118 6.30 1.66 -11.14
N PRO A 119 5.59 1.36 -10.03
CA PRO A 119 4.94 2.39 -9.23
C PRO A 119 5.98 3.16 -8.40
N GLU A 120 5.64 4.38 -8.01
CA GLU A 120 6.35 5.08 -6.94
C GLU A 120 6.06 4.37 -5.61
N VAL A 121 7.09 3.75 -5.03
CA VAL A 121 6.97 3.01 -3.77
C VAL A 121 7.11 3.98 -2.59
N LEU A 122 6.03 4.11 -1.83
CA LEU A 122 5.96 4.90 -0.61
C LEU A 122 5.91 3.97 0.61
N ARG A 123 6.72 4.27 1.62
CA ARG A 123 6.82 3.46 2.84
C ARG A 123 6.20 4.20 4.01
N ALA A 124 5.19 3.62 4.63
CA ALA A 124 4.45 4.28 5.69
C ALA A 124 5.37 4.72 6.84
N ASP A 125 6.31 3.87 7.28
CA ASP A 125 7.20 4.20 8.39
C ASP A 125 8.05 5.45 8.12
N GLN A 126 8.57 5.59 6.90
CA GLN A 126 9.33 6.76 6.47
C GLN A 126 8.44 8.01 6.44
N LEU A 127 7.26 7.92 5.83
CA LEU A 127 6.32 9.04 5.75
C LEU A 127 5.88 9.53 7.15
N TYR A 128 5.68 8.61 8.10
CA TYR A 128 5.42 8.96 9.50
C TYR A 128 6.63 9.62 10.16
N LYS A 129 7.83 9.04 10.03
CA LYS A 129 9.07 9.56 10.64
C LYS A 129 9.48 10.93 10.09
N GLU A 130 9.23 11.18 8.81
CA GLU A 130 9.47 12.47 8.15
C GLU A 130 8.40 13.53 8.47
N GLY A 131 7.35 13.16 9.21
CA GLY A 131 6.27 14.08 9.56
C GLY A 131 5.35 14.43 8.40
N ARG A 132 5.36 13.68 7.29
CA ARG A 132 4.49 13.92 6.11
C ARG A 132 3.00 13.84 6.47
N TYR A 133 2.66 13.04 7.49
CA TYR A 133 1.30 12.91 8.00
C TYR A 133 0.99 13.75 9.25
N LEU A 134 1.89 14.64 9.69
CA LEU A 134 1.72 15.39 10.95
C LEU A 134 0.42 16.18 10.99
N GLU A 135 0.16 17.00 9.96
CA GLU A 135 -1.03 17.86 9.94
C GLU A 135 -2.32 17.04 9.84
N ALA A 136 -2.35 16.00 8.99
CA ALA A 136 -3.48 15.09 8.91
C ALA A 136 -3.75 14.37 10.24
N THR A 137 -2.69 13.96 10.95
CA THR A 137 -2.78 13.34 12.28
C THR A 137 -3.39 14.30 13.29
N LYS A 138 -2.96 15.56 13.32
CA LYS A 138 -3.55 16.60 14.18
C LYS A 138 -5.02 16.81 13.85
N THR A 139 -5.38 16.90 12.57
CA THR A 139 -6.77 17.03 12.14
C THR A 139 -7.61 15.85 12.62
N ALA A 140 -7.12 14.62 12.48
CA ALA A 140 -7.83 13.43 12.96
C ALA A 140 -8.06 13.44 14.48
N LEU A 141 -7.09 13.93 15.26
CA LEU A 141 -7.24 14.09 16.71
C LEU A 141 -8.30 15.14 17.07
N VAL A 142 -8.29 16.30 16.40
CA VAL A 142 -9.28 17.36 16.61
C VAL A 142 -10.68 16.89 16.20
N LYS A 143 -10.78 16.09 15.14
CA LYS A 143 -12.03 15.60 14.56
C LYS A 143 -12.46 14.22 15.09
N ARG A 144 -11.86 13.75 16.19
CA ARG A 144 -12.10 12.40 16.74
C ARG A 144 -13.57 12.05 16.89
N ASP A 145 -14.38 12.95 17.44
CA ASP A 145 -15.80 12.67 17.72
C ASP A 145 -16.63 12.56 16.44
N GLU A 146 -16.29 13.36 15.42
CA GLU A 146 -16.88 13.28 14.09
C GLU A 146 -16.49 11.97 13.40
N ILE A 147 -15.22 11.57 13.47
CA ILE A 147 -14.75 10.28 12.96
C ILE A 147 -15.50 9.13 13.66
N ALA A 148 -15.60 9.16 14.99
CA ALA A 148 -16.31 8.13 15.75
C ALA A 148 -17.80 8.03 15.37
N ARG A 149 -18.46 9.17 15.15
CA ARG A 149 -19.84 9.20 14.66
C ARG A 149 -19.97 8.56 13.28
N ILE A 150 -19.11 8.96 12.33
CA ILE A 150 -19.12 8.39 10.97
C ILE A 150 -18.89 6.88 11.01
N LEU A 151 -17.92 6.41 11.80
CA LEU A 151 -17.63 4.98 11.95
C LEU A 151 -18.86 4.22 12.46
N LYS A 152 -19.57 4.75 13.47
CA LYS A 152 -20.79 4.15 14.01
C LYS A 152 -21.93 4.13 12.98
N GLU A 153 -22.12 5.23 12.24
CA GLU A 153 -23.21 5.35 11.27
C GLU A 153 -23.01 4.45 10.05
N VAL A 154 -21.77 4.31 9.58
CA VAL A 154 -21.44 3.57 8.35
C VAL A 154 -21.16 2.09 8.61
N SER A 155 -20.48 1.77 9.72
CA SER A 155 -19.97 0.41 9.97
C SER A 155 -20.75 -0.38 11.04
N GLY A 156 -21.63 0.28 11.81
CA GLY A 156 -22.38 -0.31 12.92
C GLY A 156 -21.62 -0.30 14.24
#